data_AF-A0A944I6H6-F1
#
_entry.id   AF-A0A944I6H6-F1
#
_cell.length_a   1.000
_cell.length_b   1.000
_cell.length_c   1.000
_cell.angle_alpha   90.00
_cell.angle_beta   90.00
_cell.angle_gamma   90.00
#
_symmetry.space_group_name_H-M   'P 1'
#
loop_
_entity.id
_entity.type
_entity.pdbx_description
1 polymer ?
#
loop_
_entity_poly.entity_id
_entity_poly.type
_entity_poly.pdbx_seq_one_letter_code
_entity_poly.pdbx_strand_id
1 'polypeptide(L)'
;MPERIWHPISKLEFFVDHTRRWAVDVRENLETLEEARIKPHVLADSDVARIKRVYTEQAGDLALFEEQAEKWGQLTNLSPSRRAKLTTLNEQLAGLRELNKQVLGLADELAKGTIDTVMAAPDAELGLAALLGERPGA
;
A
#
# COMPACT_ATOMS: atom_id res chain seq x y z
N MET A 1 -9.20 4.56 -20.13
CA MET A 1 -9.79 4.11 -18.85
C MET A 1 -10.83 3.06 -19.19
N PRO A 2 -10.73 1.81 -18.69
CA PRO A 2 -11.82 0.87 -18.85
C PRO A 2 -13.09 1.43 -18.21
N GLU A 3 -14.25 1.08 -18.77
CA GLU A 3 -15.55 1.59 -18.34
C GLU A 3 -15.84 1.18 -16.89
N ARG A 4 -16.33 2.13 -16.08
CA ARG A 4 -16.62 1.91 -14.65
C ARG A 4 -17.79 0.94 -14.49
N ILE A 5 -17.56 -0.20 -13.84
CA ILE A 5 -18.59 -1.21 -13.58
C ILE A 5 -19.20 -0.96 -12.19
N TRP A 6 -20.50 -0.67 -12.16
CA TRP A 6 -21.25 -0.59 -10.90
C TRP A 6 -21.86 -1.94 -10.54
N HIS A 7 -21.80 -2.28 -9.26
CA HIS A 7 -22.29 -3.55 -8.71
C HIS A 7 -23.58 -3.39 -7.90
N PRO A 8 -24.48 -4.38 -7.94
CA PRO A 8 -25.67 -4.39 -7.11
C PRO A 8 -25.29 -4.62 -5.63
N ILE A 9 -26.11 -4.11 -4.71
CA ILE A 9 -25.85 -4.24 -3.26
C ILE A 9 -25.85 -5.69 -2.76
N SER A 10 -26.37 -6.65 -3.54
CA SER A 10 -26.22 -8.07 -3.24
C SER A 10 -24.76 -8.54 -3.23
N LYS A 11 -23.83 -7.77 -3.82
CA LYS A 11 -22.39 -8.03 -3.79
C LYS A 11 -21.67 -7.47 -2.55
N LEU A 12 -22.35 -6.73 -1.66
CA LEU A 12 -21.73 -6.09 -0.50
C LEU A 12 -20.87 -7.04 0.35
N GLU A 13 -21.35 -8.27 0.57
CA GLU A 13 -20.61 -9.26 1.35
C GLU A 13 -19.30 -9.69 0.69
N PHE A 14 -19.31 -9.84 -0.63
CA PHE A 14 -18.08 -10.10 -1.38
C PHE A 14 -17.07 -8.95 -1.21
N PHE A 15 -17.52 -7.70 -1.25
CA PHE A 15 -16.65 -6.53 -1.07
C PHE A 15 -16.01 -6.56 0.31
N VAL A 16 -16.80 -6.74 1.38
CA VAL A 16 -16.30 -6.82 2.77
C VAL A 16 -15.28 -7.95 2.94
N ASP A 17 -15.55 -9.14 2.40
CA ASP A 17 -14.63 -10.27 2.52
C ASP A 17 -13.36 -10.08 1.68
N HIS A 18 -13.46 -9.41 0.54
CA HIS A 18 -12.33 -9.11 -0.32
C HIS A 18 -11.42 -8.06 0.31
N THR A 19 -11.97 -6.93 0.77
CA THR A 19 -11.21 -5.86 1.44
C THR A 19 -10.57 -6.34 2.74
N ARG A 20 -11.22 -7.26 3.47
CA ARG A 20 -10.59 -7.89 4.64
C ARG A 20 -9.32 -8.65 4.27
N ARG A 21 -9.37 -9.49 3.22
CA ARG A 21 -8.22 -10.29 2.76
C ARG A 21 -7.13 -9.41 2.18
N TRP A 22 -7.51 -8.45 1.35
CA TRP A 22 -6.59 -7.46 0.81
C TRP A 22 -5.81 -6.73 1.91
N ALA A 23 -6.47 -6.38 3.02
CA ALA A 23 -5.80 -5.74 4.14
C ALA A 23 -4.78 -6.67 4.83
N VAL A 24 -4.98 -7.99 4.81
CA VAL A 24 -3.99 -8.97 5.29
C VAL A 24 -2.77 -8.94 4.36
N ASP A 25 -2.97 -9.10 3.06
CA ASP A 25 -1.90 -9.12 2.07
C ASP A 25 -1.04 -7.84 2.12
N VAL A 26 -1.69 -6.67 2.26
CA VAL A 26 -0.97 -5.39 2.36
C VAL A 26 -0.15 -5.30 3.64
N ARG A 27 -0.66 -5.80 4.78
CA ARG A 27 0.09 -5.81 6.04
C ARG A 27 1.30 -6.73 5.97
N GLU A 28 1.15 -7.92 5.41
CA GLU A 28 2.27 -8.87 5.23
C GLU A 28 3.37 -8.28 4.33
N ASN A 29 2.98 -7.58 3.25
CA ASN A 29 3.94 -6.87 2.41
C ASN A 29 4.61 -5.70 3.14
N LEU A 30 3.87 -4.95 3.95
CA LEU A 30 4.43 -3.86 4.75
C LEU A 30 5.45 -4.39 5.77
N GLU A 31 5.14 -5.48 6.47
CA GLU A 31 6.06 -6.16 7.38
C GLU A 31 7.36 -6.59 6.66
N THR A 32 7.23 -7.18 5.48
CA THR A 32 8.39 -7.56 4.64
C THR A 32 9.26 -6.36 4.27
N LEU A 33 8.65 -5.21 3.96
CA LEU A 33 9.40 -3.99 3.64
C LEU A 33 10.05 -3.36 4.87
N GLU A 34 9.43 -3.44 6.05
CA GLU A 34 10.04 -2.99 7.31
C GLU A 34 11.27 -3.84 7.66
N GLU A 35 11.27 -5.14 7.37
CA GLU A 35 12.47 -5.97 7.51
C GLU A 35 13.60 -5.54 6.58
N ALA A 36 13.27 -5.08 5.36
CA ALA A 36 14.25 -4.56 4.41
C ALA A 36 14.82 -3.20 4.86
N ARG A 37 14.08 -2.43 5.66
CA ARG A 37 14.49 -1.10 6.13
C ARG A 37 15.79 -1.11 6.94
N ILE A 38 16.01 -2.16 7.73
CA ILE A 38 17.22 -2.32 8.55
C ILE A 38 18.35 -3.06 7.83
N LYS A 39 18.13 -3.49 6.59
CA LYS A 39 19.09 -4.17 5.74
C LYS A 39 19.26 -3.35 4.45
N PRO A 40 20.14 -2.32 4.44
CA PRO A 40 20.46 -1.61 3.20
C PRO A 40 20.89 -2.62 2.12
N HIS A 41 20.96 -2.23 0.84
CA HIS A 41 21.40 -3.06 -0.30
C HIS A 41 20.60 -4.33 -0.64
N VAL A 42 19.53 -4.67 0.09
CA VAL A 42 18.68 -5.85 -0.23
C VAL A 42 17.76 -5.62 -1.42
N LEU A 43 17.36 -4.37 -1.66
CA LEU A 43 16.49 -3.99 -2.78
C LEU A 43 17.28 -3.27 -3.87
N ALA A 44 16.91 -3.54 -5.12
CA ALA A 44 17.32 -2.72 -6.26
C ALA A 44 16.33 -1.58 -6.51
N ASP A 45 16.76 -0.56 -7.26
CA ASP A 45 15.89 0.53 -7.70
C ASP A 45 14.66 0.00 -8.46
N SER A 46 14.85 -1.07 -9.23
CA SER A 46 13.77 -1.72 -9.97
C SER A 46 12.71 -2.38 -9.05
N ASP A 47 13.10 -2.89 -7.89
CA ASP A 47 12.18 -3.45 -6.90
C ASP A 47 11.34 -2.34 -6.28
N VAL A 48 11.98 -1.24 -5.86
CA VAL A 48 11.32 -0.07 -5.30
C VAL A 48 10.37 0.57 -6.32
N ALA A 49 10.80 0.72 -7.56
CA ALA A 49 9.95 1.23 -8.64
C ALA A 49 8.72 0.34 -8.88
N ARG A 50 8.89 -0.99 -8.84
CA ARG A 50 7.78 -1.93 -8.95
C ARG A 50 6.79 -1.79 -7.80
N ILE A 51 7.28 -1.71 -6.56
CA ILE A 51 6.44 -1.50 -5.37
C ILE A 51 5.64 -0.21 -5.52
N LYS A 52 6.30 0.91 -5.83
CA LYS A 52 5.62 2.20 -6.01
C LYS A 52 4.54 2.15 -7.08
N ARG A 53 4.82 1.50 -8.22
CA ARG A 53 3.83 1.32 -9.30
C ARG A 53 2.61 0.53 -8.81
N VAL A 54 2.82 -0.66 -8.23
CA VAL A 54 1.74 -1.53 -7.76
C VAL A 54 0.87 -0.82 -6.74
N TYR A 55 1.46 -0.18 -5.74
CA TYR A 55 0.71 0.50 -4.68
C TYR A 55 0.06 1.82 -5.14
N THR A 56 0.55 2.42 -6.23
CA THR A 56 -0.14 3.54 -6.90
C THR A 56 -1.37 3.06 -7.67
N GLU A 57 -1.25 1.96 -8.42
CA GLU A 57 -2.39 1.30 -9.08
C GLU A 57 -3.44 0.89 -8.03
N GLN A 58 -2.98 0.31 -6.93
CA GLN A 58 -3.81 -0.09 -5.79
C GLN A 58 -4.61 1.09 -5.20
N ALA A 59 -4.01 2.27 -5.10
CA ALA A 59 -4.72 3.48 -4.64
C ALA A 59 -5.87 3.87 -5.58
N GLY A 60 -5.68 3.67 -6.89
CA GLY A 60 -6.73 3.84 -7.89
C GLY A 60 -7.88 2.86 -7.71
N ASP A 61 -7.56 1.58 -7.48
CA ASP A 61 -8.58 0.55 -7.21
C ASP A 61 -9.36 0.83 -5.93
N LEU A 62 -8.69 1.27 -4.85
CA LEU A 62 -9.34 1.66 -3.60
C LEU A 62 -10.36 2.78 -3.81
N ALA A 63 -10.03 3.80 -4.62
CA ALA A 63 -10.97 4.87 -4.95
C ALA A 63 -12.24 4.33 -5.63
N LEU A 64 -12.12 3.36 -6.53
CA LEU A 64 -13.29 2.72 -7.17
C LEU A 64 -14.18 1.98 -6.17
N PHE A 65 -13.57 1.29 -5.19
CA PHE A 65 -14.31 0.59 -4.14
C PHE A 65 -15.04 1.57 -3.20
N GLU A 66 -14.42 2.70 -2.88
CA GLU A 66 -15.03 3.73 -2.04
C GLU A 66 -16.21 4.40 -2.71
N GLU A 67 -16.10 4.75 -3.99
CA GLU A 67 -17.22 5.29 -4.76
C GLU A 67 -18.37 4.27 -4.87
N GLN A 68 -18.06 2.99 -4.99
CA GLN A 68 -19.06 1.92 -4.96
C GLN A 68 -19.76 1.85 -3.60
N ALA A 69 -19.01 1.98 -2.50
CA ALA A 69 -19.57 2.04 -1.15
C ALA A 69 -20.44 3.29 -0.92
N GLU A 70 -19.99 4.46 -1.41
CA GLU A 70 -20.75 5.71 -1.37
C GLU A 70 -22.08 5.57 -2.10
N LYS A 71 -22.06 5.01 -3.32
CA LYS A 71 -23.28 4.75 -4.10
C LYS A 71 -24.27 3.87 -3.34
N TRP A 72 -23.80 2.82 -2.65
CA TRP A 72 -24.68 2.00 -1.80
C TRP A 72 -25.19 2.75 -0.57
N GLY A 73 -24.41 3.67 -0.01
CA GLY A 73 -24.81 4.52 1.12
C GLY A 73 -25.95 5.49 0.81
N GLN A 74 -26.14 5.83 -0.47
CA GLN A 74 -27.23 6.70 -0.92
C GLN A 74 -28.59 5.97 -1.06
N LEU A 75 -28.64 4.64 -0.86
CA LEU A 75 -29.88 3.87 -0.94
C LEU A 75 -30.79 4.12 0.28
N THR A 76 -32.05 4.44 0.03
CA THR A 76 -33.02 4.84 1.06
C THR A 76 -33.60 3.67 1.87
N ASN A 77 -33.51 2.43 1.38
CA ASN A 77 -34.17 1.25 1.95
C ASN A 77 -33.20 0.13 2.39
N LEU A 78 -32.06 0.51 2.99
CA LEU A 78 -31.10 -0.46 3.52
C LEU A 78 -31.60 -1.16 4.78
N SER A 79 -31.57 -2.49 4.78
CA SER A 79 -31.78 -3.26 6.01
C SER A 79 -30.70 -2.94 7.06
N PRO A 80 -30.98 -3.09 8.36
CA PRO A 80 -29.99 -2.87 9.41
C PRO A 80 -28.69 -3.65 9.20
N SER A 81 -28.79 -4.93 8.77
CA SER A 81 -27.62 -5.76 8.47
C SER A 81 -26.78 -5.20 7.31
N ARG A 82 -27.40 -4.69 6.24
CA ARG A 82 -26.66 -4.06 5.13
C ARG A 82 -25.99 -2.76 5.54
N ARG A 83 -26.63 -1.96 6.40
CA ARG A 83 -26.01 -0.75 6.96
C ARG A 83 -24.75 -1.08 7.77
N ALA A 84 -24.84 -2.07 8.67
CA ALA A 84 -23.67 -2.51 9.43
C ALA A 84 -22.52 -3.00 8.53
N LYS A 85 -22.82 -3.84 7.53
CA LYS A 85 -21.83 -4.29 6.56
C LYS A 85 -21.20 -3.15 5.75
N LEU A 86 -21.98 -2.13 5.39
CA LEU A 86 -21.47 -0.95 4.68
C LEU A 86 -20.55 -0.11 5.58
N THR A 87 -20.89 0.06 6.86
CA THR A 87 -19.99 0.67 7.84
C THR A 87 -18.67 -0.08 7.94
N THR A 88 -18.71 -1.41 8.07
CA THR A 88 -17.51 -2.25 8.08
C THR A 88 -16.69 -2.10 6.80
N LEU A 89 -17.32 -2.07 5.63
CA LEU A 89 -16.62 -1.86 4.36
C LEU A 89 -15.89 -0.50 4.35
N ASN A 90 -16.55 0.58 4.77
CA ASN A 90 -15.95 1.91 4.81
C ASN A 90 -14.75 1.97 5.77
N GLU A 91 -14.85 1.35 6.94
CA GLU A 91 -13.73 1.25 7.89
C GLU A 91 -12.55 0.47 7.30
N GLN A 92 -12.81 -0.64 6.61
CA GLN A 92 -11.79 -1.44 5.95
C GLN A 92 -11.10 -0.66 4.81
N LEU A 93 -11.85 0.07 3.99
CA LEU A 93 -11.31 0.89 2.91
C LEU A 93 -10.43 2.03 3.45
N ALA A 94 -10.88 2.70 4.52
CA ALA A 94 -10.07 3.72 5.20
C ALA A 94 -8.76 3.14 5.74
N GLY A 95 -8.81 1.95 6.36
CA GLY A 95 -7.62 1.24 6.84
C GLY A 95 -6.68 0.83 5.70
N LEU A 96 -7.22 0.30 4.60
CA LEU A 96 -6.45 -0.06 3.41
C LEU A 96 -5.76 1.14 2.78
N ARG A 97 -6.44 2.29 2.67
CA ARG A 97 -5.85 3.53 2.19
C ARG A 97 -4.65 3.94 3.04
N GLU A 98 -4.77 3.83 4.36
CA GLU A 98 -3.67 4.20 5.26
C GLU A 98 -2.49 3.24 5.16
N LEU A 99 -2.74 1.93 5.12
CA LEU A 99 -1.71 0.93 4.88
C LEU A 99 -1.01 1.14 3.53
N ASN A 100 -1.76 1.48 2.49
CA ASN A 100 -1.21 1.75 1.16
C ASN A 100 -0.27 2.97 1.17
N LYS A 101 -0.62 4.03 1.91
CA LYS A 101 0.26 5.20 2.11
C LYS A 101 1.52 4.84 2.87
N GLN A 102 1.42 4.01 3.91
CA GLN A 102 2.59 3.56 4.67
C GLN A 102 3.56 2.79 3.77
N VAL A 103 3.06 1.89 2.93
CA VAL A 103 3.90 1.16 1.96
C VAL A 103 4.59 2.12 0.98
N LEU A 104 3.86 3.09 0.42
CA LEU A 104 4.45 4.07 -0.49
C LEU A 104 5.52 4.94 0.19
N GLY A 105 5.25 5.41 1.42
CA GLY A 105 6.20 6.20 2.19
C GLY A 105 7.45 5.39 2.57
N LEU A 106 7.28 4.12 2.94
CA LEU A 106 8.42 3.24 3.22
C LEU A 106 9.21 2.92 1.95
N ALA A 107 8.56 2.74 0.80
CA ALA A 107 9.25 2.57 -0.48
C ALA A 107 10.09 3.81 -0.84
N ASP A 108 9.61 5.02 -0.56
CA ASP A 108 10.38 6.26 -0.73
C ASP A 108 11.59 6.34 0.22
N GLU A 109 11.48 5.82 1.44
CA GLU A 109 12.62 5.70 2.34
C GLU A 109 13.64 4.67 1.83
N LEU A 110 13.18 3.49 1.46
CA LEU A 110 14.02 2.38 0.99
C LEU A 110 14.77 2.72 -0.30
N ALA A 111 14.22 3.59 -1.15
CA ALA A 111 14.87 4.10 -2.36
C ALA A 111 16.26 4.69 -2.11
N LYS A 112 16.51 5.23 -0.91
CA LYS A 112 17.80 5.85 -0.54
C LYS A 112 18.90 4.83 -0.23
N GLY A 113 18.52 3.58 0.04
CA GLY A 113 19.43 2.53 0.50
C GLY A 113 19.49 1.33 -0.44
N THR A 114 19.06 1.50 -1.71
CA THR A 114 19.11 0.43 -2.72
C THR A 114 20.56 0.05 -3.04
N ILE A 115 20.76 -1.17 -3.57
CA ILE A 115 22.09 -1.60 -4.02
C ILE A 115 22.65 -0.64 -5.08
N ASP A 116 21.81 -0.16 -6.00
CA ASP A 116 22.20 0.79 -7.04
C ASP A 116 22.68 2.12 -6.45
N THR A 117 21.93 2.66 -5.47
CA THR A 117 22.31 3.91 -4.78
C THR A 117 23.60 3.74 -3.98
N VAL A 118 23.75 2.64 -3.25
CA VAL A 118 24.97 2.36 -2.47
C VAL A 118 26.17 2.17 -3.39
N MET A 119 26.03 1.48 -4.52
CA MET A 119 27.11 1.25 -5.49
C MET A 119 27.49 2.50 -6.29
N ALA A 120 26.59 3.47 -6.40
CA ALA A 120 26.88 4.77 -7.03
C ALA A 120 27.66 5.72 -6.12
N ALA A 121 27.70 5.48 -4.81
CA ALA A 121 28.42 6.30 -3.86
C ALA A 121 29.95 6.13 -4.01
N PRO A 122 30.74 7.22 -3.93
CA PRO A 122 32.20 7.11 -3.93
C PRO A 122 32.72 6.23 -2.79
N ASP A 123 33.73 5.39 -3.07
CA ASP A 123 34.36 4.47 -2.10
C ASP A 123 34.81 5.17 -0.80
N ALA A 124 35.25 6.43 -0.89
CA ALA A 124 35.67 7.23 0.26
C ALA A 124 34.50 7.59 1.19
N GLU A 125 33.32 7.86 0.64
CA GLU A 125 32.11 8.15 1.41
C GLU A 125 31.56 6.86 2.05
N LEU A 126 31.60 5.75 1.32
CA LEU A 126 31.25 4.41 1.84
C LEU A 126 32.15 4.01 3.01
N GLY A 127 33.47 4.22 2.87
CA GLY A 127 34.45 3.93 3.91
C GLY A 127 34.27 4.81 5.16
N LEU A 128 33.93 6.09 4.98
CA LEU A 128 33.68 7.01 6.09
C LEU A 128 32.38 6.66 6.83
N ALA A 129 31.30 6.37 6.10
CA ALA A 129 30.02 5.93 6.69
C ALA A 129 30.19 4.64 7.50
N ALA A 130 30.95 3.67 6.98
CA ALA A 130 31.26 2.43 7.69
C ALA A 130 32.05 2.65 8.99
N LEU A 131 33.00 3.58 9.00
CA LEU A 131 33.78 3.94 10.19
C LEU A 131 32.96 4.70 11.24
N LEU A 132 32.00 5.51 10.80
CA LEU A 132 31.12 6.30 11.67
C LEU A 132 29.87 5.52 12.14
N GLY A 133 29.62 4.33 11.59
CA GLY A 133 28.40 3.56 11.86
C GLY A 133 27.14 4.19 11.24
N GLU A 134 27.32 5.07 10.26
CA GLU A 134 26.24 5.77 9.56
C GLU A 134 25.78 4.98 8.31
N ARG A 135 24.55 5.23 7.86
CA ARG A 135 24.04 4.62 6.62
C ARG A 135 24.64 5.33 5.41
N PRO A 136 25.30 4.62 4.47
CA PRO A 136 25.70 5.25 3.22
C PRO A 136 24.47 5.66 2.40
N GLY A 137 24.49 6.87 1.82
CA GLY A 137 23.37 7.42 1.03
C GLY A 137 22.28 8.15 1.82
N ALA A 138 22.52 8.51 3.08
CA ALA A 138 21.59 9.25 3.95
C ALA A 138 21.61 10.77 3.73
#